data_AF-A0A7C8DMK1-F1
#
_entry.id   AF-A0A7C8DMK1-F1
#
_cell.length_a   1.000
_cell.length_b   1.000
_cell.length_c   1.000
_cell.angle_alpha   90.00
_cell.angle_beta   90.00
_cell.angle_gamma   90.00
#
_symmetry.space_group_name_H-M   'P 1'
#
loop_
_entity.id
_entity.type
_entity.pdbx_description
1 polymer ?
#
loop_
_entity_poly.entity_id
_entity_poly.type
_entity_poly.pdbx_seq_one_letter_code
_entity_poly.pdbx_strand_id
1 'polypeptide(L)'
;MSLPRSSMNMMGFAVCCLCCDEPDVAGSERCRLCIASHAKTRERLSTQATSKADRLAREFVTMLANPIDYNEDSTHGEMMIHYSTLIDAHQGKAPAKTIEEIIAVFEKQKNKKQRSLIRDVANNNEWHDVELSAEQREEMLAKITGERPKHMPTWEELLSEVEKLLEGDEG
;
A
#
# COMPACT_ATOMS: atom_id res chain seq x y z
N MET A 1 12.09 -25.77 6.02
CA MET A 1 10.72 -25.56 6.53
C MET A 1 10.77 -24.47 7.58
N SER A 2 9.79 -23.57 7.62
CA SER A 2 9.69 -22.55 8.67
C SER A 2 9.49 -23.20 10.03
N LEU A 3 9.92 -22.52 11.10
CA LEU A 3 9.68 -22.97 12.47
C LEU A 3 8.16 -23.01 12.76
N PRO A 4 7.68 -23.98 13.57
CA PRO A 4 6.27 -24.06 13.96
C PRO A 4 5.68 -22.75 14.47
N ARG A 5 6.36 -22.06 15.41
CA ARG A 5 5.89 -20.79 15.98
C ARG A 5 5.79 -19.68 14.95
N SER A 6 6.74 -19.61 14.02
CA SER A 6 6.67 -18.65 12.91
C SER A 6 5.45 -18.89 12.02
N SER A 7 5.14 -20.16 11.73
CA SER A 7 3.98 -20.53 10.90
C SER A 7 2.67 -20.18 11.61
N MET A 8 2.60 -20.46 12.91
CA MET A 8 1.44 -20.13 13.75
C MET A 8 1.22 -18.62 13.89
N ASN A 9 2.30 -17.85 13.96
CA ASN A 9 2.24 -16.38 13.99
C ASN A 9 1.60 -15.80 12.72
N MET A 10 2.00 -16.29 11.53
CA MET A 10 1.42 -15.85 10.25
C MET A 10 -0.09 -16.14 10.14
N MET A 11 -0.58 -17.14 10.86
CA MET A 11 -2.00 -17.51 10.87
C MET A 11 -2.82 -16.76 11.93
N GLY A 12 -2.21 -15.97 12.80
CA GLY A 12 -2.88 -15.31 13.93
C GLY A 12 -3.12 -16.25 15.13
N PHE A 13 -2.40 -17.36 15.22
CA PHE A 13 -2.50 -18.33 16.31
C PHE A 13 -1.20 -18.45 17.11
N ALA A 14 -0.41 -17.36 17.18
CA ALA A 14 0.83 -17.31 17.94
C ALA A 14 0.60 -17.75 19.40
N VAL A 15 -0.43 -17.20 20.03
CA VAL A 15 -0.81 -17.51 21.42
C VAL A 15 -1.05 -19.01 21.63
N CYS A 16 -1.80 -19.67 20.75
CA CYS A 16 -2.06 -21.11 20.85
C CYS A 16 -0.77 -21.93 20.82
N CYS A 17 0.23 -21.48 20.05
CA CYS A 17 1.53 -22.13 20.00
C CYS A 17 2.42 -21.82 21.21
N LEU A 18 2.31 -20.61 21.79
CA LEU A 18 3.07 -20.20 22.98
C LEU A 18 2.55 -20.85 24.26
N CYS A 19 1.26 -21.20 24.31
CA CYS A 19 0.67 -21.99 25.39
C CYS A 19 0.98 -23.50 25.27
N CYS A 20 1.64 -23.95 24.20
CA CYS A 20 2.03 -25.33 24.00
C CYS A 20 3.38 -25.63 24.69
N ASP A 21 3.50 -26.79 25.31
CA ASP A 21 4.71 -27.30 25.97
C ASP A 21 5.73 -27.92 24.99
N GLU A 22 5.36 -28.07 23.71
CA GLU A 22 6.24 -28.62 22.68
C GLU A 22 7.34 -27.61 22.26
N PRO A 23 8.61 -28.05 22.14
CA PRO A 23 9.69 -27.18 21.66
C PRO A 23 9.49 -26.77 20.20
N ASP A 24 9.98 -25.57 19.84
CA ASP A 24 9.85 -25.00 18.49
C ASP A 24 10.87 -25.62 17.52
N VAL A 25 10.70 -26.91 17.23
CA VAL A 25 11.59 -27.67 16.35
C VAL A 25 10.85 -28.02 15.06
N ALA A 26 11.45 -27.67 13.92
CA ALA A 26 10.92 -28.01 12.61
C ALA A 26 10.83 -29.54 12.45
N GLY A 27 9.66 -30.03 12.04
CA GLY A 27 9.42 -31.46 11.80
C GLY A 27 8.91 -32.25 13.01
N SER A 28 8.63 -31.62 14.16
CA SER A 28 7.88 -32.29 15.24
C SER A 28 6.49 -32.70 14.75
N GLU A 29 6.13 -33.96 14.93
CA GLU A 29 4.84 -34.51 14.47
C GLU A 29 3.66 -33.82 15.17
N ARG A 30 3.82 -33.50 16.46
CA ARG A 30 2.79 -32.77 17.22
C ARG A 30 2.58 -31.37 16.65
N CYS A 31 3.66 -30.64 16.36
CA CYS A 31 3.57 -29.34 15.71
C CYS A 31 2.91 -29.43 14.34
N ARG A 32 3.22 -30.47 13.56
CA ARG A 32 2.60 -30.71 12.24
C ARG A 32 1.09 -30.86 12.33
N LEU A 33 0.61 -31.67 13.27
CA LEU A 33 -0.83 -31.85 13.52
C LEU A 33 -1.51 -30.57 14.02
N CYS A 34 -0.86 -29.85 14.93
CA CYS A 34 -1.35 -28.59 15.48
C CYS A 34 -1.53 -27.54 14.37
N ILE A 35 -0.50 -27.32 13.55
CA ILE A 35 -0.52 -26.38 12.42
C ILE A 35 -1.63 -26.76 11.43
N ALA A 36 -1.76 -28.04 11.07
CA ALA A 36 -2.79 -28.50 10.15
C ALA A 36 -4.22 -28.27 10.70
N SER A 37 -4.43 -28.53 11.99
CA SER A 37 -5.72 -28.30 12.67
C SER A 37 -6.09 -26.81 12.71
N HIS A 38 -5.14 -25.95 13.07
CA HIS A 38 -5.35 -24.51 13.11
C HIS A 38 -5.57 -23.93 11.71
N ALA A 39 -4.84 -24.39 10.69
CA ALA A 39 -5.06 -23.98 9.31
C ALA A 39 -6.48 -24.30 8.85
N LYS A 40 -6.96 -25.53 9.11
CA LYS A 40 -8.34 -25.94 8.80
C LYS A 40 -9.39 -25.13 9.57
N THR A 41 -9.12 -24.82 10.83
CA THR A 41 -10.01 -23.98 11.65
C THR A 41 -10.09 -22.56 11.09
N ARG A 42 -8.95 -21.99 10.69
CA ARG A 42 -8.87 -20.67 10.07
C ARG A 42 -9.68 -20.60 8.77
N GLU A 43 -9.52 -21.60 7.91
CA GLU A 43 -10.27 -21.71 6.65
C GLU A 43 -11.78 -21.84 6.91
N ARG A 44 -12.19 -22.65 7.89
CA ARG A 44 -13.60 -22.73 8.28
C ARG A 44 -14.11 -21.37 8.76
N LEU A 45 -13.33 -20.67 9.57
CA LEU A 45 -13.67 -19.35 10.09
C LEU A 45 -13.51 -18.21 9.07
N SER A 46 -12.99 -18.43 7.86
CA SER A 46 -12.97 -17.40 6.82
C SER A 46 -14.26 -17.36 6.00
N THR A 47 -15.10 -18.40 6.07
CA THR A 47 -16.41 -18.46 5.40
C THR A 47 -17.41 -17.49 6.03
N GLN A 48 -18.69 -17.45 5.62
CA GLN A 48 -19.70 -16.66 6.32
C GLN A 48 -20.13 -17.33 7.63
N ALA A 49 -20.27 -16.55 8.73
CA ALA A 49 -20.75 -17.09 10.00
C ALA A 49 -22.23 -17.47 9.90
N THR A 50 -22.54 -18.74 10.19
CA THR A 50 -23.91 -19.28 10.07
C THR A 50 -24.68 -19.25 11.40
N SER A 51 -23.96 -19.39 12.51
CA SER A 51 -24.54 -19.45 13.86
C SER A 51 -23.98 -18.36 14.79
N LYS A 52 -24.65 -18.13 15.93
CA LYS A 52 -24.11 -17.26 16.99
C LYS A 52 -22.77 -17.79 17.54
N ALA A 53 -22.63 -19.11 17.64
CA ALA A 53 -21.40 -19.75 18.04
C ALA A 53 -20.25 -19.47 17.06
N ASP A 54 -20.53 -19.46 15.74
CA ASP A 54 -19.51 -19.11 14.73
C ASP A 54 -19.06 -17.65 14.86
N ARG A 55 -19.96 -16.73 15.20
CA ARG A 55 -19.62 -15.32 15.42
C ARG A 55 -18.74 -15.16 16.65
N LEU A 56 -19.14 -15.78 17.76
CA LEU A 56 -18.37 -15.77 19.00
C LEU A 56 -16.97 -16.39 18.79
N ALA A 57 -16.87 -17.49 18.05
CA ALA A 57 -15.58 -18.12 17.74
C ALA A 57 -14.66 -17.18 16.94
N ARG A 58 -15.20 -16.37 16.03
CA ARG A 58 -14.41 -15.37 15.28
C ARG A 58 -13.93 -14.24 16.16
N GLU A 59 -14.79 -13.75 17.06
CA GLU A 59 -14.42 -12.73 18.04
C GLU A 59 -13.24 -13.21 18.88
N PHE A 60 -13.31 -14.44 19.43
CA PHE A 60 -12.19 -15.01 20.18
C PHE A 60 -10.92 -15.18 19.36
N VAL A 61 -11.01 -15.66 18.12
CA VAL A 61 -9.81 -15.79 17.27
C VAL A 61 -9.22 -14.43 16.93
N THR A 62 -10.05 -13.40 16.80
CA THR A 62 -9.59 -12.02 16.54
C THR A 62 -8.85 -11.46 17.76
N MET A 63 -9.41 -11.66 18.96
CA MET A 63 -8.74 -11.30 20.22
C MET A 63 -7.40 -12.02 20.37
N LEU A 64 -7.34 -13.33 20.10
CA LEU A 64 -6.10 -14.11 20.18
C LEU A 64 -5.04 -13.71 19.12
N ALA A 65 -5.48 -13.20 17.97
CA ALA A 65 -4.58 -12.76 16.91
C ALA A 65 -3.86 -11.45 17.26
N ASN A 66 -4.53 -10.55 17.98
CA ASN A 66 -3.93 -9.32 18.47
C ASN A 66 -4.39 -8.96 19.89
N PRO A 67 -3.88 -9.64 20.93
CA PRO A 67 -4.40 -9.50 22.28
C PRO A 67 -4.19 -8.10 22.88
N ILE A 68 -3.15 -7.37 22.44
CA ILE A 68 -2.85 -6.03 22.98
C ILE A 68 -3.98 -5.02 22.78
N ASP A 69 -4.75 -5.15 21.69
CA ASP A 69 -5.89 -4.29 21.37
C ASP A 69 -7.07 -4.47 22.35
N TYR A 70 -7.04 -5.55 23.14
CA TYR A 70 -8.14 -5.99 24.01
C TYR A 70 -7.75 -6.03 25.49
N ASN A 71 -6.63 -5.41 25.88
CA ASN A 71 -6.18 -5.37 27.27
C ASN A 71 -7.18 -4.69 28.22
N GLU A 72 -7.97 -3.74 27.72
CA GLU A 72 -9.00 -3.02 28.48
C GLU A 72 -10.38 -3.69 28.42
N ASP A 73 -10.49 -4.88 27.80
CA ASP A 73 -11.75 -5.62 27.74
C ASP A 73 -12.20 -6.03 29.15
N SER A 74 -13.45 -5.75 29.49
CA SER A 74 -13.99 -5.95 30.84
C SER A 74 -14.05 -7.41 31.28
N THR A 75 -14.06 -8.35 30.33
CA THR A 75 -14.20 -9.78 30.61
C THR A 75 -12.91 -10.55 30.34
N HIS A 76 -12.19 -10.21 29.28
CA HIS A 76 -11.03 -10.96 28.80
C HIS A 76 -9.70 -10.22 28.99
N GLY A 77 -9.72 -8.97 29.44
CA GLY A 77 -8.54 -8.10 29.49
C GLY A 77 -7.36 -8.69 30.26
N GLU A 78 -7.61 -9.32 31.41
CA GLU A 78 -6.55 -9.99 32.20
C GLU A 78 -5.84 -11.08 31.39
N MET A 79 -6.59 -11.90 30.66
CA MET A 79 -6.03 -12.94 29.80
C MET A 79 -5.32 -12.37 28.58
N MET A 80 -5.86 -11.29 28.00
CA MET A 80 -5.25 -10.60 26.87
C MET A 80 -3.89 -9.99 27.24
N ILE A 81 -3.79 -9.40 28.44
CA ILE A 81 -2.51 -8.92 28.99
C ILE A 81 -1.53 -10.09 29.07
N HIS A 82 -1.93 -11.22 29.66
CA HIS A 82 -1.07 -12.40 29.75
C HIS A 82 -0.58 -12.86 28.37
N TYR A 83 -1.45 -12.98 27.39
CA TYR A 83 -1.08 -13.37 26.03
C TYR A 83 -0.16 -12.36 25.34
N SER A 84 -0.38 -11.06 25.54
CA SER A 84 0.52 -10.02 25.05
C SER A 84 1.92 -10.20 25.65
N THR A 85 2.03 -10.48 26.96
CA THR A 85 3.35 -10.71 27.57
C THR A 85 4.09 -11.93 27.02
N LEU A 86 3.38 -13.00 26.68
CA LEU A 86 3.97 -14.18 26.04
C LEU A 86 4.49 -13.86 24.64
N ILE A 87 3.73 -13.09 23.86
CA ILE A 87 4.14 -12.65 22.53
C ILE A 87 5.39 -11.77 22.62
N ASP A 88 5.40 -10.80 23.53
CA ASP A 88 6.54 -9.89 23.74
C ASP A 88 7.80 -10.65 24.16
N ALA A 89 7.65 -11.63 25.07
CA ALA A 89 8.75 -12.49 25.49
C ALA A 89 9.32 -13.32 24.32
N HIS A 90 8.44 -13.80 23.43
CA HIS A 90 8.82 -14.62 22.28
C HIS A 90 9.45 -13.82 21.14
N GLN A 91 8.88 -12.67 20.79
CA GLN A 91 9.40 -11.80 19.73
C GLN A 91 10.66 -11.03 20.19
N GLY A 92 10.91 -11.00 21.50
CA GLY A 92 11.84 -10.10 22.13
C GLY A 92 11.23 -8.70 22.23
N LYS A 93 11.64 -7.92 23.23
CA LYS A 93 11.36 -6.49 23.22
C LYS A 93 12.11 -5.90 22.03
N ALA A 94 11.39 -5.58 20.96
CA ALA A 94 11.92 -4.65 19.98
C ALA A 94 12.35 -3.40 20.78
N PRO A 95 13.60 -2.92 20.63
CA PRO A 95 14.02 -1.72 21.34
C PRO A 95 13.01 -0.60 21.02
N ALA A 96 12.66 0.19 22.03
CA ALA A 96 11.80 1.33 21.84
C ALA A 96 12.42 2.18 20.73
N LYS A 97 11.74 2.28 19.58
CA LYS A 97 12.26 3.02 18.43
C LYS A 97 12.38 4.48 18.84
N THR A 98 13.60 4.98 18.91
CA THR A 98 13.82 6.39 19.22
C THR A 98 13.35 7.24 18.04
N ILE A 99 13.12 8.53 18.28
CA ILE A 99 12.71 9.47 17.24
C ILE A 99 13.75 9.48 16.10
N GLU A 100 15.02 9.34 16.44
CA GLU A 100 16.14 9.28 15.50
C GLU A 100 16.08 8.05 14.58
N GLU A 101 15.70 6.88 15.10
CA GLU A 101 15.53 5.67 14.29
C GLU A 101 14.34 5.79 13.33
N ILE A 102 13.26 6.43 13.79
CA ILE A 102 12.09 6.72 12.94
C ILE A 102 12.50 7.66 11.81
N ILE A 103 13.21 8.75 12.11
CA ILE A 103 13.73 9.69 11.12
C ILE A 103 14.63 8.97 10.11
N ALA A 104 15.54 8.11 10.58
CA ALA A 104 16.44 7.35 9.69
C ALA A 104 15.68 6.41 8.74
N VAL A 105 14.58 5.81 9.18
CA VAL A 105 13.70 5.01 8.32
C VAL A 105 13.00 5.90 7.28
N PHE A 106 12.48 7.06 7.69
CA PHE A 106 11.86 8.01 6.77
C PHE A 106 12.85 8.54 5.73
N GLU A 107 14.09 8.86 6.11
CA GLU A 107 15.14 9.29 5.18
C GLU A 107 15.51 8.18 4.19
N LYS A 108 15.63 6.94 4.65
CA LYS A 108 15.86 5.78 3.77
C LYS A 108 14.72 5.58 2.78
N GLN A 109 13.46 5.78 3.20
CA GLN A 109 12.31 5.69 2.31
C GLN A 109 12.24 6.86 1.31
N LYS A 110 12.55 8.08 1.75
CA LYS A 110 12.61 9.28 0.89
C LYS A 110 13.67 9.14 -0.21
N ASN A 111 14.82 8.56 0.13
CA ASN A 111 15.92 8.34 -0.81
C ASN A 111 15.70 7.13 -1.73
N LYS A 112 14.68 6.31 -1.48
CA LYS A 112 14.34 5.20 -2.36
C LYS A 112 13.62 5.74 -3.60
N LYS A 113 14.29 5.73 -4.76
CA LYS A 113 13.66 6.06 -6.04
C LYS A 113 12.44 5.15 -6.24
N GLN A 114 11.24 5.73 -6.20
CA GLN A 114 10.00 5.05 -6.55
C GLN A 114 10.01 4.79 -8.06
N ARG A 115 10.61 3.68 -8.48
CA ARG A 115 10.43 3.16 -9.84
C ARG A 115 9.02 2.61 -9.93
N SER A 116 8.10 3.48 -10.37
CA SER A 116 6.74 3.08 -10.69
C SER A 116 6.77 2.39 -12.04
N LEU A 117 6.56 1.07 -12.06
CA LEU A 117 6.45 0.29 -13.30
C LEU A 117 5.41 0.88 -14.26
N ILE A 118 4.33 1.48 -13.74
CA ILE A 118 3.30 2.14 -14.53
C ILE A 118 3.85 3.44 -15.16
N ARG A 119 4.63 4.23 -14.40
CA ARG A 119 5.25 5.47 -14.90
C ARG A 119 6.31 5.18 -15.96
N ASP A 120 7.08 4.11 -15.77
CA ASP A 120 8.16 3.70 -16.67
C ASP A 120 7.61 3.07 -17.98
N VAL A 121 6.41 2.47 -17.95
CA VAL A 121 5.77 1.85 -19.14
C VAL A 121 4.81 2.80 -19.86
N ALA A 122 4.11 3.69 -19.14
CA ALA A 122 3.13 4.60 -19.75
C ALA A 122 3.77 5.82 -20.41
N ASN A 123 4.94 6.26 -19.95
CA ASN A 123 5.62 7.42 -20.52
C ASN A 123 6.65 7.00 -21.58
N ASN A 124 6.17 6.51 -22.73
CA ASN A 124 6.98 6.28 -23.94
C ASN A 124 7.19 7.57 -24.75
N ASN A 125 7.18 8.74 -24.11
CA ASN A 125 7.43 9.99 -24.82
C ASN A 125 8.92 10.07 -25.20
N GLU A 126 9.22 9.78 -26.46
CA GLU A 126 10.57 9.84 -27.05
C GLU A 126 11.22 11.23 -26.95
N TRP A 127 10.43 12.27 -26.65
CA TRP A 127 10.84 13.67 -26.63
C TRP A 127 10.89 14.27 -25.21
N HIS A 128 10.76 13.46 -24.15
CA HIS A 128 10.71 13.96 -22.77
C HIS A 128 12.03 14.65 -22.33
N ASP A 129 13.17 14.13 -22.79
CA ASP A 129 14.51 14.61 -22.40
C ASP A 129 15.37 15.03 -23.61
N VAL A 130 14.74 15.28 -24.77
CA VAL A 130 15.45 15.65 -26.01
C VAL A 130 15.00 17.05 -26.44
N GLU A 131 15.96 17.98 -26.55
CA GLU A 131 15.69 19.28 -27.16
C GLU A 131 15.42 19.10 -28.66
N LEU A 132 14.21 19.43 -29.08
CA LEU A 132 13.79 19.38 -30.47
C LEU A 132 14.59 20.38 -31.32
N SER A 133 15.06 19.94 -32.49
CA SER A 133 15.67 20.83 -33.48
C SER A 133 14.63 21.80 -34.07
N ALA A 134 15.07 22.93 -34.65
CA ALA A 134 14.17 23.93 -35.23
C ALA A 134 13.25 23.33 -36.30
N GLU A 135 13.78 22.43 -37.13
CA GLU A 135 13.06 21.74 -38.20
C GLU A 135 12.00 20.77 -37.63
N GLN A 136 12.33 20.02 -36.59
CA GLN A 136 11.39 19.10 -35.92
C GLN A 136 10.27 19.85 -35.20
N ARG A 137 10.55 21.04 -34.65
CA ARG A 137 9.54 21.91 -34.05
C ARG A 137 8.56 22.41 -35.11
N GLU A 138 9.06 22.83 -36.27
CA GLU A 138 8.19 23.26 -37.37
C GLU A 138 7.33 22.12 -37.93
N GLU A 139 7.89 20.92 -38.05
CA GLU A 139 7.13 19.74 -38.49
C GLU A 139 6.01 19.37 -37.50
N MET A 140 6.29 19.39 -36.19
CA MET A 140 5.26 19.15 -35.18
C MET A 140 4.21 20.24 -35.14
N LEU A 141 4.61 21.51 -35.26
CA LEU A 141 3.68 22.63 -35.36
C LEU A 141 2.77 22.46 -36.58
N ALA A 142 3.30 22.07 -37.74
CA ALA A 142 2.51 21.81 -38.94
C ALA A 142 1.49 20.67 -38.75
N LYS A 143 1.85 19.61 -38.01
CA LYS A 143 0.91 18.52 -37.68
C LYS A 143 -0.22 18.96 -36.73
N ILE A 144 0.04 19.94 -35.86
CA ILE A 144 -0.95 20.48 -34.91
C ILE A 144 -1.87 21.50 -35.57
N THR A 145 -1.33 22.40 -36.39
CA THR A 145 -2.08 23.51 -36.99
C THR A 145 -2.67 23.20 -38.37
N GLY A 146 -2.33 22.05 -38.97
CA GLY A 146 -2.66 21.77 -40.37
C GLY A 146 -1.91 22.69 -41.34
N GLU A 147 -2.41 22.84 -42.57
CA GLU A 147 -1.87 23.81 -43.53
C GLU A 147 -2.01 25.23 -42.96
N ARG A 148 -0.88 25.93 -42.77
CA ARG A 148 -0.90 27.34 -42.37
C ARG A 148 -1.77 28.12 -43.38
N PRO A 149 -2.66 29.03 -42.93
CA PRO A 149 -3.31 29.96 -43.83
C PRO A 149 -2.24 30.66 -44.67
N LYS A 150 -2.36 30.62 -46.00
CA LYS A 150 -1.37 31.22 -46.93
C LYS A 150 -1.16 32.71 -46.70
N HIS A 151 -2.07 33.34 -45.97
CA HIS A 151 -1.98 34.73 -45.54
C HIS A 151 -2.31 34.80 -44.05
N MET A 152 -1.32 35.12 -43.24
CA MET A 152 -1.53 35.56 -41.86
C MET A 152 -1.57 37.09 -41.90
N PRO A 153 -2.69 37.74 -41.58
CA PRO A 153 -2.77 39.19 -41.63
C PRO A 153 -1.72 39.78 -40.70
N THR A 154 -1.06 40.83 -41.16
CA THR A 154 -0.13 41.59 -40.33
C THR A 154 -0.89 42.37 -39.26
N TRP A 155 -0.19 42.76 -38.18
CA TRP A 155 -0.80 43.56 -37.11
C TRP A 155 -1.41 44.87 -37.63
N GLU A 156 -0.82 45.48 -38.66
CA GLU A 156 -1.36 46.68 -39.30
C GLU A 156 -2.68 46.41 -40.04
N GLU A 157 -2.80 45.28 -40.73
CA GLU A 157 -4.05 44.88 -41.40
C GLU A 157 -5.17 44.58 -40.40
N LEU A 158 -4.85 43.91 -39.29
CA LEU A 158 -5.82 43.65 -38.21
C LEU A 158 -6.27 44.93 -37.53
N LEU A 159 -5.35 45.86 -37.29
CA LEU A 159 -5.69 47.16 -36.69
C LEU A 159 -6.57 47.99 -37.63
N SER A 160 -6.29 48.00 -38.94
CA SER A 160 -7.13 48.68 -39.93
C SER A 160 -8.52 48.05 -40.06
N GLU A 161 -8.64 46.73 -39.91
CA GLU A 161 -9.94 46.04 -39.90
C GLU A 161 -10.76 46.38 -38.66
N VAL A 162 -10.12 46.45 -37.49
CA VAL A 162 -10.75 46.90 -36.24
C VAL A 162 -11.17 48.37 -36.33
N GLU A 163 -10.35 49.24 -36.91
CA GLU A 163 -10.65 50.66 -37.12
C GLU A 163 -11.89 50.84 -38.02
N LYS A 164 -11.98 50.10 -39.13
CA LYS A 164 -13.17 50.09 -40.01
C LYS A 164 -14.43 49.58 -39.32
N LEU A 165 -14.30 48.60 -38.41
CA LEU A 165 -15.42 48.08 -37.63
C LEU A 165 -15.92 49.11 -36.61
N LEU A 166 -15.02 49.93 -36.06
CA LEU A 166 -15.37 51.02 -35.13
C LEU A 166 -15.94 52.25 -35.85
N GLU A 167 -15.46 52.57 -37.05
CA GLU A 167 -15.99 53.66 -37.89
C GLU A 167 -17.36 53.33 -38.51
N GLY A 168 -17.71 52.05 -38.64
CA GLY A 168 -19.00 51.58 -39.18
C GLY A 168 -20.19 51.68 -38.22
N ASP A 169 -19.97 52.06 -36.94
CA ASP A 169 -21.01 52.21 -35.91
C ASP A 169 -21.39 53.70 -35.65
N GLU A 170 -20.85 54.65 -36.42
CA GLU A 170 -21.31 56.05 -36.46
C GLU A 170 -22.14 56.32 -37.73
N GLY A 171 -23.39 55.83 -37.73
CA GLY A 171 -24.41 56.11 -38.76
C GLY A 171 -25.82 55.80 -38.30
#